data_AF-A0A5B7B0H0-F1
#
_entry.id   AF-A0A5B7B0H0-F1
#
_cell.length_a   1.000
_cell.length_b   1.000
_cell.length_c   1.000
_cell.angle_alpha   90.00
_cell.angle_beta   90.00
_cell.angle_gamma   90.00
#
_symmetry.space_group_name_H-M   'P 1'
#
loop_
_entity.id
_entity.type
_entity.pdbx_description
1 polymer ?
#
loop_
_entity_poly.entity_id
_entity_poly.type
_entity_poly.pdbx_seq_one_letter_code
_entity_poly.pdbx_strand_id
1 'polypeptide(L)'
;MAAPYGPRLVVPVDLKKQPWEQELPLHNRWHPDIPPVAEVRVGDVFRVEMVDFSGGGITRDYSAEDIKHADLSIVHYLSGPIRVVDREGIPAQPGDLLAVEICNLGPLPGDEWGYTATFDRENGGGFLTDHFPCATKAIWYFEGIYAYSPHIPGNFFTYFCLLPVLPLQEQIEVIPERFKITKTSSSIC
;
A
#
# COMPACT_ATOMS: atom_id res chain seq x y z
N MET A 1 3.95 1.89 33.30
CA MET A 1 4.66 2.57 32.20
C MET A 1 3.64 3.42 31.48
N ALA A 2 3.88 4.73 31.37
CA ALA A 2 2.93 5.63 30.73
C ALA A 2 2.74 5.22 29.27
N ALA A 3 1.50 5.06 28.80
CA ALA A 3 1.22 4.92 27.39
C ALA A 3 1.78 6.17 26.68
N PRO A 4 2.78 6.04 25.79
CA PRO A 4 3.29 7.20 25.08
C PRO A 4 2.12 7.69 24.21
N TYR A 5 1.72 8.94 24.39
CA TYR A 5 0.55 9.53 23.75
C TYR A 5 0.49 9.16 22.24
N GLY A 6 -0.55 8.42 21.84
CA GLY A 6 -0.78 8.00 20.45
C GLY A 6 -1.35 6.57 20.34
N PRO A 7 -1.89 6.21 19.16
CA PRO A 7 -2.34 4.84 18.88
C PRO A 7 -1.17 3.85 18.95
N ARG A 8 -1.45 2.63 19.40
CA ARG A 8 -0.46 1.54 19.43
C ARG A 8 -0.01 1.21 18.00
N LEU A 9 1.29 1.21 17.75
CA LEU A 9 1.85 0.74 16.48
C LEU A 9 1.84 -0.80 16.46
N VAL A 10 1.19 -1.41 15.46
CA VAL A 10 1.00 -2.87 15.40
C VAL A 10 1.77 -3.55 14.27
N VAL A 11 2.06 -2.81 13.21
CA VAL A 11 2.98 -3.25 12.15
C VAL A 11 3.96 -2.12 11.90
N PRO A 12 5.17 -2.16 12.49
CA PRO A 12 6.24 -1.23 12.16
C PRO A 12 6.91 -1.62 10.84
N VAL A 13 7.45 -0.63 10.13
CA VAL A 13 8.22 -0.82 8.90
C VAL A 13 9.57 -0.10 9.01
N ASP A 14 10.64 -0.75 8.57
CA ASP A 14 11.96 -0.16 8.40
C ASP A 14 12.26 0.00 6.91
N LEU A 15 12.23 1.24 6.41
CA LEU A 15 12.50 1.56 5.00
C LEU A 15 13.94 1.27 4.55
N LYS A 16 14.85 0.95 5.48
CA LYS A 16 16.23 0.52 5.15
C LYS A 16 16.33 -0.97 4.85
N LYS A 17 15.25 -1.73 5.05
CA LYS A 17 15.19 -3.17 4.85
C LYS A 17 14.28 -3.52 3.68
N GLN A 18 14.59 -4.61 3.00
CA GLN A 18 13.70 -5.14 1.99
C GLN A 18 12.38 -5.62 2.63
N PRO A 19 11.26 -5.68 1.89
CA PRO A 19 9.97 -6.13 2.41
C PRO A 19 9.98 -7.51 3.09
N TRP A 20 10.83 -8.44 2.63
CA TRP A 20 11.00 -9.77 3.21
C TRP A 20 11.98 -9.83 4.40
N GLU A 21 12.65 -8.72 4.72
CA GLU A 21 13.58 -8.58 5.85
C GLU A 21 12.95 -7.81 7.03
N GLN A 22 11.70 -7.38 6.88
CA GLN A 22 10.93 -6.74 7.94
C GLN A 22 10.78 -7.68 9.14
N GLU A 23 10.74 -7.11 10.35
CA GLU A 23 10.55 -7.90 11.59
C GLU A 23 9.22 -8.65 11.56
N LEU A 24 8.16 -7.97 11.10
CA LEU A 24 6.89 -8.59 10.76
C LEU A 24 6.84 -8.75 9.23
N PRO A 25 6.76 -10.00 8.74
CA PRO A 25 6.74 -10.25 7.29
C PRO A 25 5.60 -9.51 6.59
N LEU A 26 5.92 -8.82 5.51
CA LEU A 26 4.92 -8.29 4.58
C LEU A 26 4.48 -9.38 3.60
N HIS A 27 3.25 -9.31 3.11
CA HIS A 27 2.75 -10.22 2.08
C HIS A 27 2.44 -9.46 0.80
N ASN A 28 2.52 -10.15 -0.34
CA ASN A 28 2.16 -9.59 -1.65
C ASN A 28 1.19 -10.47 -2.44
N ARG A 29 0.60 -11.47 -1.77
CA ARG A 29 -0.41 -12.38 -2.30
C ARG A 29 -1.51 -12.56 -1.28
N TRP A 30 -2.72 -12.77 -1.77
CA TRP A 30 -3.87 -13.09 -0.94
C TRP A 30 -4.00 -14.61 -0.87
N HIS A 31 -3.90 -15.17 0.33
CA HIS A 31 -4.07 -16.60 0.58
C HIS A 31 -4.52 -16.80 2.04
N PRO A 32 -5.52 -17.66 2.33
CA PRO A 32 -6.05 -17.82 3.68
C PRO A 32 -5.03 -18.38 4.68
N ASP A 33 -4.06 -19.16 4.18
CA ASP A 33 -3.02 -19.78 5.03
C ASP A 33 -1.88 -18.82 5.43
N ILE A 34 -1.92 -17.55 4.98
CA ILE A 34 -0.94 -16.56 5.42
C ILE A 34 -1.23 -16.26 6.91
N PRO A 35 -0.27 -16.53 7.81
CA PRO A 35 -0.50 -16.32 9.24
C PRO A 35 -0.63 -14.82 9.54
N PRO A 36 -1.48 -14.44 10.51
CA PRO A 36 -1.55 -13.06 10.96
C PRO A 36 -0.24 -12.65 11.63
N VAL A 37 0.21 -11.43 11.36
CA VAL A 37 1.44 -10.86 11.95
C VAL A 37 1.16 -10.02 13.20
N ALA A 38 -0.11 -9.67 13.43
CA ALA A 38 -0.56 -8.93 14.60
C ALA A 38 -2.00 -9.32 14.98
N GLU A 39 -2.37 -9.02 16.23
CA GLU A 39 -3.74 -9.16 16.74
C GLU A 39 -4.22 -7.83 17.35
N VAL A 40 -5.49 -7.50 17.09
CA VAL A 40 -6.18 -6.32 17.62
C VAL A 40 -7.57 -6.72 18.12
N ARG A 41 -8.10 -5.97 19.09
CA ARG A 41 -9.45 -6.17 19.61
C ARG A 41 -10.44 -5.20 18.98
N VAL A 42 -11.70 -5.59 18.90
CA VAL A 42 -12.78 -4.68 18.50
C VAL A 42 -12.79 -3.44 19.41
N GLY A 43 -12.70 -2.27 18.79
CA GLY A 43 -12.61 -0.97 19.47
C GLY A 43 -11.18 -0.47 19.72
N ASP A 44 -10.15 -1.25 19.39
CA ASP A 44 -8.76 -0.78 19.44
C ASP A 44 -8.54 0.34 18.42
N VAL A 45 -7.84 1.40 18.84
CA VAL A 45 -7.30 2.42 17.95
C VAL A 45 -5.79 2.17 17.80
N PHE A 46 -5.35 1.86 16.59
CA PHE A 46 -3.99 1.44 16.31
C PHE A 46 -3.42 2.05 15.02
N ARG A 47 -2.10 1.95 14.83
CA ARG A 47 -1.37 2.42 13.65
C ARG A 47 -0.68 1.26 12.94
N VAL A 48 -0.75 1.29 11.62
CA VAL A 48 -0.06 0.37 10.71
C VAL A 48 0.86 1.21 9.82
N GLU A 49 2.14 0.88 9.78
CA GLU A 49 3.07 1.46 8.82
C GLU A 49 3.11 0.61 7.56
N MET A 50 3.41 1.23 6.42
CA MET A 50 3.39 0.59 5.12
C MET A 50 4.60 1.07 4.31
N VAL A 51 5.19 0.16 3.54
CA VAL A 51 6.09 0.53 2.44
C VAL A 51 5.26 1.00 1.24
N ASP A 52 5.88 1.73 0.32
CA ASP A 52 5.26 2.00 -0.98
C ASP A 52 5.01 0.66 -1.73
N PHE A 53 4.14 0.67 -2.72
CA PHE A 53 3.68 -0.57 -3.35
C PHE A 53 4.81 -1.42 -3.96
N SER A 54 5.91 -0.77 -4.38
CA SER A 54 7.08 -1.42 -4.95
C SER A 54 8.03 -2.00 -3.90
N GLY A 55 7.86 -1.65 -2.62
CA GLY A 55 8.74 -2.07 -1.54
C GLY A 55 10.11 -1.39 -1.56
N GLY A 56 10.17 -0.13 -2.01
CA GLY A 56 11.40 0.65 -2.17
C GLY A 56 12.11 0.49 -3.52
N GLY A 57 11.46 -0.15 -4.50
CA GLY A 57 12.00 -0.31 -5.86
C GLY A 57 12.01 1.00 -6.67
N ILE A 58 11.11 1.93 -6.35
CA ILE A 58 11.05 3.26 -6.99
C ILE A 58 11.71 4.30 -6.08
N THR A 59 12.61 5.10 -6.65
CA THR A 59 13.45 6.05 -5.92
C THR A 59 13.05 7.50 -6.19
N ARG A 60 13.63 8.41 -5.39
CA ARG A 60 13.54 9.87 -5.56
C ARG A 60 14.38 10.43 -6.70
N ASP A 61 14.99 9.59 -7.53
CA ASP A 61 15.80 10.06 -8.64
C ASP A 61 14.91 10.66 -9.73
N TYR A 62 15.33 11.78 -10.32
CA TYR A 62 14.56 12.50 -11.35
C TYR A 62 14.72 11.84 -12.73
N SER A 63 14.60 10.52 -12.76
CA SER A 63 14.65 9.64 -13.92
C SER A 63 13.50 8.64 -13.83
N ALA A 64 12.95 8.21 -14.96
CA ALA A 64 11.90 7.19 -15.02
C ALA A 64 12.45 5.77 -15.23
N GLU A 65 13.76 5.57 -15.08
CA GLU A 65 14.41 4.28 -15.35
C GLU A 65 13.97 3.18 -14.37
N ASP A 66 13.76 3.53 -13.10
CA ASP A 66 13.21 2.64 -12.09
C ASP A 66 11.77 2.21 -12.42
N ILE A 67 10.93 3.12 -12.92
CA ILE A 67 9.59 2.80 -13.42
C ILE A 67 9.66 1.86 -14.63
N LYS A 68 10.56 2.17 -15.58
CA LYS A 68 10.70 1.40 -16.82
C LYS A 68 11.08 -0.06 -16.54
N HIS A 69 11.93 -0.27 -15.54
CA HIS A 69 12.47 -1.59 -15.19
C HIS A 69 11.86 -2.20 -13.91
N ALA A 70 10.77 -1.62 -13.41
CA ALA A 70 10.07 -2.13 -12.24
C ALA A 70 9.63 -3.59 -12.44
N ASP A 71 9.88 -4.43 -11.44
CA ASP A 71 9.33 -5.79 -11.40
C ASP A 71 7.89 -5.75 -10.90
N LEU A 72 6.94 -5.82 -11.84
CA LEU A 72 5.51 -5.79 -11.52
C LEU A 72 4.97 -7.13 -11.00
N SER A 73 5.81 -8.16 -10.86
CA SER A 73 5.41 -9.45 -10.30
C SER A 73 5.44 -9.43 -8.76
N ILE A 74 6.27 -8.61 -8.15
CA ILE A 74 6.45 -8.58 -6.69
C ILE A 74 5.47 -7.65 -5.97
N VAL A 75 4.81 -6.76 -6.71
CA VAL A 75 3.85 -5.82 -6.14
C VAL A 75 2.50 -6.48 -5.84
N HIS A 76 1.70 -6.03 -4.89
CA HIS A 76 1.92 -4.91 -3.96
C HIS A 76 2.34 -5.48 -2.60
N TYR A 77 3.29 -4.86 -1.92
CA TYR A 77 3.59 -5.23 -0.53
C TYR A 77 2.54 -4.65 0.43
N LEU A 78 1.96 -5.53 1.24
CA LEU A 78 0.86 -5.23 2.14
C LEU A 78 1.27 -5.53 3.59
N SER A 79 0.88 -4.63 4.49
CA SER A 79 1.14 -4.74 5.92
C SER A 79 0.02 -5.49 6.61
N GLY A 80 0.34 -6.68 7.13
CA GLY A 80 -0.62 -7.63 7.68
C GLY A 80 -0.33 -9.05 7.22
N PRO A 81 -1.29 -9.98 7.36
CA PRO A 81 -2.64 -9.76 7.86
C PRO A 81 -2.73 -9.45 9.36
N ILE A 82 -3.77 -8.73 9.77
CA ILE A 82 -4.05 -8.42 11.17
C ILE A 82 -5.29 -9.23 11.60
N ARG A 83 -5.13 -10.05 12.64
CA ARG A 83 -6.24 -10.80 13.24
C ARG A 83 -7.07 -9.88 14.11
N VAL A 84 -8.39 -9.93 13.95
CA VAL A 84 -9.35 -9.17 14.77
C VAL A 84 -10.08 -10.15 15.68
N VAL A 85 -10.13 -9.82 16.98
CA VAL A 85 -10.88 -10.57 17.99
C VAL A 85 -11.88 -9.64 18.70
N ASP A 86 -12.98 -10.19 19.20
CA ASP A 86 -13.95 -9.43 20.01
C ASP A 86 -13.44 -9.16 21.45
N ARG A 87 -14.33 -8.69 22.33
CA ARG A 87 -13.97 -8.35 23.72
C ARG A 87 -13.68 -9.59 24.55
N GLU A 88 -14.33 -10.69 24.23
CA GLU A 88 -14.20 -12.01 24.83
C GLU A 88 -12.98 -12.78 24.28
N GLY A 89 -12.37 -12.28 23.20
CA GLY A 89 -11.20 -12.87 22.54
C GLY A 89 -11.55 -13.88 21.44
N ILE A 90 -12.81 -13.92 20.98
CA ILE A 90 -13.26 -14.76 19.88
C ILE A 90 -12.85 -14.09 18.55
N PRO A 91 -12.18 -14.81 17.64
CA PRO A 91 -11.81 -14.27 16.34
C PRO A 91 -13.03 -13.99 15.46
N ALA A 92 -12.93 -12.97 14.61
CA ALA A 92 -13.89 -12.73 13.55
C ALA A 92 -14.06 -13.98 12.67
N GLN A 93 -15.31 -14.28 12.30
CA GLN A 93 -15.70 -15.49 11.59
C GLN A 93 -16.23 -15.18 10.19
N PRO A 94 -16.22 -16.16 9.25
CA PRO A 94 -16.86 -15.99 7.96
C PRO A 94 -18.33 -15.59 8.11
N GLY A 95 -18.73 -14.51 7.43
CA GLY A 95 -20.07 -13.92 7.53
C GLY A 95 -20.15 -12.68 8.42
N ASP A 96 -19.14 -12.45 9.28
CA ASP A 96 -19.03 -11.19 10.03
C ASP A 96 -18.65 -10.02 9.11
N LEU A 97 -19.04 -8.82 9.53
CA LEU A 97 -18.62 -7.57 8.89
C LEU A 97 -17.56 -6.88 9.76
N LEU A 98 -16.40 -6.62 9.17
CA LEU A 98 -15.37 -5.79 9.79
C LEU A 98 -15.59 -4.33 9.41
N ALA A 99 -16.03 -3.52 10.37
CA ALA A 99 -16.09 -2.07 10.21
C ALA A 99 -14.75 -1.44 10.65
N VAL A 100 -14.04 -0.82 9.71
CA VAL A 100 -12.76 -0.14 9.97
C VAL A 100 -12.96 1.37 9.77
N GLU A 101 -12.66 2.14 10.80
CA GLU A 101 -12.61 3.61 10.73
C GLU A 101 -11.17 4.06 10.51
N ILE A 102 -10.92 4.80 9.42
CA ILE A 102 -9.61 5.39 9.14
C ILE A 102 -9.55 6.74 9.86
N CYS A 103 -9.02 6.76 11.07
CA CYS A 103 -8.95 7.97 11.89
C CYS A 103 -7.96 9.01 11.36
N ASN A 104 -6.85 8.56 10.76
CA ASN A 104 -5.82 9.43 10.19
C ASN A 104 -4.98 8.64 9.16
N LEU A 105 -4.38 9.37 8.22
CA LEU A 105 -3.49 8.85 7.19
C LEU A 105 -2.42 9.91 6.88
N GLY A 106 -1.18 9.48 6.68
CA GLY A 106 -0.11 10.36 6.25
C GLY A 106 1.15 9.58 5.88
N PRO A 107 2.14 10.27 5.29
CA PRO A 107 3.45 9.67 5.01
C PRO A 107 4.17 9.29 6.31
N LEU A 108 5.17 8.42 6.18
CA LEU A 108 6.05 8.11 7.29
C LEU A 108 6.89 9.35 7.66
N PRO A 109 7.08 9.65 8.96
CA PRO A 109 7.93 10.77 9.37
C PRO A 109 9.36 10.62 8.82
N GLY A 110 9.84 11.66 8.14
CA GLY A 110 11.15 11.68 7.46
C GLY A 110 11.14 11.10 6.03
N ASP A 111 10.01 10.59 5.56
CA ASP A 111 9.81 10.08 4.20
C ASP A 111 8.58 10.75 3.54
N GLU A 112 8.44 12.08 3.73
CA GLU A 112 7.32 12.89 3.23
C GLU A 112 7.41 13.18 1.72
N TRP A 113 7.43 12.14 0.90
CA TRP A 113 7.41 12.22 -0.55
C TRP A 113 6.66 11.04 -1.16
N GLY A 114 6.31 11.18 -2.44
CA GLY A 114 5.66 10.14 -3.22
C GLY A 114 5.96 10.30 -4.70
N TYR A 115 5.33 9.49 -5.54
CA TYR A 115 5.49 9.57 -6.99
C TYR A 115 4.22 9.19 -7.72
N THR A 116 4.03 9.82 -8.87
CA THR A 116 3.11 9.36 -9.90
C THR A 116 3.93 8.88 -11.08
N ALA A 117 3.51 7.78 -11.69
CA ALA A 117 4.22 7.22 -12.82
C ALA A 117 3.27 6.66 -13.88
N THR A 118 3.73 6.67 -15.13
CA THR A 118 3.15 5.87 -16.20
C THR A 118 4.15 4.78 -16.54
N PHE A 119 3.70 3.53 -16.58
CA PHE A 119 4.58 2.43 -16.98
C PHE A 119 4.87 2.44 -18.48
N ASP A 120 6.00 1.87 -18.85
CA ASP A 120 6.36 1.65 -20.24
C ASP A 120 5.37 0.69 -20.90
N ARG A 121 5.10 0.88 -22.19
CA ARG A 121 4.20 0.03 -22.97
C ARG A 121 4.57 -1.44 -22.88
N GLU A 122 5.87 -1.75 -22.92
CA GLU A 122 6.36 -3.13 -22.89
C GLU A 122 6.46 -3.69 -21.47
N ASN A 123 6.27 -2.88 -20.43
CA ASN A 123 6.38 -3.30 -19.03
C ASN A 123 5.25 -2.71 -18.17
N GLY A 124 4.04 -3.23 -18.36
CA GLY A 124 2.86 -2.90 -17.55
C GLY A 124 1.82 -2.07 -18.29
N GLY A 125 2.24 -1.02 -18.99
CA GLY A 125 1.34 -0.10 -19.68
C GLY A 125 0.35 0.61 -18.76
N GLY A 126 -0.74 1.10 -19.34
CA GLY A 126 -1.72 1.94 -18.68
C GLY A 126 -2.82 2.40 -19.64
N PHE A 127 -3.71 3.26 -19.17
CA PHE A 127 -4.89 3.66 -19.94
C PHE A 127 -4.58 4.42 -21.23
N LEU A 128 -3.55 5.28 -21.22
CA LEU A 128 -3.17 6.14 -22.36
C LEU A 128 -1.85 5.71 -23.02
N THR A 129 -1.47 4.44 -22.91
CA THR A 129 -0.15 3.96 -23.37
C THR A 129 0.08 4.12 -24.87
N ASP A 130 -0.98 4.11 -25.69
CA ASP A 130 -0.84 4.36 -27.13
C ASP A 130 -0.41 5.82 -27.44
N HIS A 131 -0.72 6.76 -26.54
CA HIS A 131 -0.33 8.17 -26.66
C HIS A 131 0.98 8.47 -25.91
N PHE A 132 1.20 7.81 -24.78
CA PHE A 132 2.37 7.97 -23.92
C PHE A 132 3.04 6.60 -23.69
N PRO A 133 3.81 6.10 -24.67
CA PRO A 133 4.31 4.73 -24.62
C PRO A 133 5.54 4.55 -23.72
N CYS A 134 6.24 5.64 -23.38
CA CYS A 134 7.44 5.60 -22.56
C CYS A 134 7.10 5.71 -21.08
N ALA A 135 7.90 5.06 -20.24
CA ALA A 135 7.83 5.27 -18.80
C ALA A 135 8.02 6.74 -18.44
N THR A 136 7.19 7.27 -17.55
CA THR A 136 7.34 8.62 -16.98
C THR A 136 7.18 8.57 -15.47
N LYS A 137 7.80 9.53 -14.78
CA LYS A 137 7.72 9.69 -13.33
C LYS A 137 7.67 11.17 -12.96
N ALA A 138 6.81 11.51 -12.02
CA ALA A 138 6.77 12.80 -11.33
C ALA A 138 6.87 12.55 -9.83
N ILE A 139 7.83 13.21 -9.18
CA ILE A 139 8.03 13.13 -7.72
C ILE A 139 7.25 14.22 -7.03
N TRP A 140 6.60 13.88 -5.93
CA TRP A 140 5.81 14.76 -5.08
C TRP A 140 6.45 14.86 -3.70
N TYR A 141 6.39 16.05 -3.11
CA TYR A 141 6.78 16.30 -1.73
C TYR A 141 5.55 16.73 -0.94
N PHE A 142 5.45 16.26 0.29
CA PHE A 142 4.30 16.51 1.15
C PHE A 142 4.62 17.53 2.24
N GLU A 143 3.86 18.62 2.29
CA GLU A 143 3.92 19.66 3.31
C GLU A 143 2.57 19.77 4.01
N GLY A 144 2.44 19.04 5.13
CA GLY A 144 1.15 18.90 5.81
C GLY A 144 0.12 18.22 4.91
N ILE A 145 -0.95 18.95 4.59
CA ILE A 145 -2.02 18.46 3.71
C ILE A 145 -1.79 18.75 2.22
N TYR A 146 -0.68 19.43 1.89
CA TYR A 146 -0.36 19.83 0.52
C TYR A 146 0.67 18.88 -0.09
N ALA A 147 0.49 18.59 -1.38
CA ALA A 147 1.48 17.94 -2.22
C ALA A 147 1.91 18.91 -3.34
N TYR A 148 3.21 19.01 -3.60
CA TYR A 148 3.77 19.76 -4.73
C TYR A 148 4.80 18.95 -5.49
N SER A 149 4.99 19.23 -6.79
CA SER A 149 5.98 18.58 -7.64
C SER A 149 6.84 19.59 -8.38
N PRO A 150 8.18 19.50 -8.32
CA PRO A 150 9.06 20.31 -9.17
C PRO A 150 8.87 20.06 -10.67
N HIS A 151 8.34 18.89 -11.04
CA HIS A 151 8.09 18.51 -12.43
C HIS A 151 6.86 19.21 -13.01
N ILE A 152 5.97 19.72 -12.16
CA ILE A 152 4.69 20.35 -12.55
C ILE A 152 4.57 21.69 -11.80
N PRO A 153 5.11 22.78 -12.36
CA PRO A 153 5.09 24.08 -11.71
C PRO A 153 3.68 24.61 -11.47
N GLY A 154 3.44 25.22 -10.30
CA GLY A 154 2.20 25.96 -10.01
C GLY A 154 1.05 25.17 -9.39
N ASN A 155 1.25 23.89 -9.06
CA ASN A 155 0.19 23.02 -8.55
C ASN A 155 0.37 22.63 -7.07
N PHE A 156 -0.71 22.77 -6.29
CA PHE A 156 -0.84 22.28 -4.92
C PHE A 156 -2.13 21.45 -4.80
N PHE A 157 -2.02 20.20 -4.36
CA PHE A 157 -3.17 19.28 -4.23
C PHE A 157 -3.28 18.68 -2.83
N THR A 158 -4.50 18.26 -2.45
CA THR A 158 -4.78 17.41 -1.28
C THR A 158 -4.88 15.94 -1.71
N TYR A 159 -4.30 15.00 -0.96
CA TYR A 159 -4.18 13.58 -1.36
C TYR A 159 -4.88 12.60 -0.39
N PHE A 160 -5.23 11.39 -0.87
CA PHE A 160 -5.79 10.28 -0.09
C PHE A 160 -5.37 8.91 -0.70
N CYS A 161 -5.08 7.88 0.13
CA CYS A 161 -4.52 6.58 -0.27
C CYS A 161 -5.51 5.39 -0.12
N LEU A 162 -5.22 4.25 -0.77
CA LEU A 162 -6.03 3.01 -0.82
C LEU A 162 -5.70 2.02 0.32
N LEU A 163 -6.71 1.29 0.86
CA LEU A 163 -6.55 0.17 1.81
C LEU A 163 -7.40 -1.05 1.40
N PRO A 164 -6.81 -2.25 1.17
CA PRO A 164 -7.56 -3.48 0.86
C PRO A 164 -7.84 -4.39 2.09
N VAL A 165 -8.84 -5.28 1.98
CA VAL A 165 -9.23 -6.30 2.99
C VAL A 165 -9.03 -7.71 2.42
N LEU A 166 -8.61 -8.69 3.25
CA LEU A 166 -8.44 -10.10 2.84
C LEU A 166 -9.75 -10.69 2.28
N PRO A 167 -9.72 -11.30 1.08
CA PRO A 167 -10.85 -12.08 0.57
C PRO A 167 -10.94 -13.46 1.23
N LEU A 168 -12.14 -14.03 1.27
CA LEU A 168 -12.40 -15.41 1.71
C LEU A 168 -11.93 -16.42 0.63
N GLN A 169 -11.63 -17.66 1.02
CA GLN A 169 -11.18 -18.73 0.09
C GLN A 169 -12.13 -18.93 -1.11
N GLU A 170 -13.44 -18.96 -0.88
CA GLU A 170 -14.45 -19.07 -1.95
C GLU A 170 -14.39 -17.90 -2.95
N GLN A 171 -13.97 -16.71 -2.50
CA GLN A 171 -13.80 -15.55 -3.37
C GLN A 171 -12.54 -15.66 -4.23
N ILE A 172 -11.46 -16.26 -3.69
CA ILE A 172 -10.22 -16.50 -4.45
C ILE A 172 -10.45 -17.45 -5.61
N GLU A 173 -11.29 -18.46 -5.46
CA GLU A 173 -11.60 -19.41 -6.56
C GLU A 173 -12.42 -18.76 -7.69
N VAL A 174 -13.19 -17.72 -7.40
CA VAL A 174 -13.99 -16.98 -8.40
C VAL A 174 -13.19 -15.88 -9.12
N ILE A 175 -12.13 -15.35 -8.48
CA ILE A 175 -11.25 -14.32 -9.05
C ILE A 175 -10.56 -14.74 -10.37
N PRO A 176 -9.96 -15.94 -10.52
CA PRO A 176 -9.26 -16.32 -11.75
C PRO A 176 -10.20 -16.49 -12.95
N GLU A 177 -11.50 -16.79 -12.73
CA GLU A 177 -12.47 -16.91 -13.82
C GLU A 177 -13.00 -15.56 -14.33
N ARG A 178 -13.09 -14.53 -13.47
CA ARG A 178 -13.69 -13.23 -13.84
C ARG A 178 -12.68 -12.13 -14.24
N PHE A 179 -11.40 -12.26 -13.89
CA PHE A 179 -10.37 -11.21 -14.14
C PHE A 179 -9.41 -11.52 -15.30
N LYS A 180 -9.94 -11.87 -16.49
CA LYS A 180 -9.17 -11.93 -17.74
C LYS A 180 -9.13 -10.60 -18.53
N ILE A 181 -9.57 -9.49 -17.96
CA ILE A 181 -9.60 -8.18 -18.63
C ILE A 181 -8.65 -7.21 -17.92
N THR A 182 -7.59 -6.84 -18.65
CA THR A 182 -6.69 -5.68 -18.52
C THR A 182 -6.46 -5.10 -17.11
N LYS A 183 -5.28 -5.41 -16.56
CA LYS A 183 -4.63 -4.62 -15.49
C LYS A 183 -4.56 -3.15 -15.93
N THR A 184 -5.45 -2.32 -15.39
CA THR A 184 -5.26 -0.87 -15.36
C THR A 184 -5.15 -0.49 -13.89
N SER A 185 -3.92 -0.44 -13.39
CA SER A 185 -3.61 0.05 -12.05
C SER A 185 -3.30 1.54 -12.15
N SER A 186 -4.27 2.38 -11.81
CA SER A 186 -4.00 3.75 -11.39
C SER A 186 -3.89 3.74 -9.86
N SER A 187 -2.66 3.62 -9.35
CA SER A 187 -2.35 3.80 -7.93
C SER A 187 -1.93 5.24 -7.73
N ILE A 188 -2.70 6.01 -6.95
CA ILE A 188 -2.19 7.25 -6.37
C ILE A 188 -1.44 6.82 -5.12
N CYS A 189 -0.10 6.83 -5.22
CA CYS A 189 0.80 6.79 -4.08
C CYS A 189 1.04 8.22 -3.60
#